data_AF-A0A9Q4F1Z0-F1
#
_entry.id   AF-A0A9Q4F1Z0-F1
#
_cell.length_a   1.000
_cell.length_b   1.000
_cell.length_c   1.000
_cell.angle_alpha   90.00
_cell.angle_beta   90.00
_cell.angle_gamma   90.00
#
_symmetry.space_group_name_H-M   'P 1'
#
loop_
_entity.id
_entity.type
_entity.pdbx_description
1 polymer ?
#
loop_
_entity_poly.entity_id
_entity_poly.type
_entity_poly.pdbx_seq_one_letter_code
_entity_poly.pdbx_strand_id
1 'polypeptide(L)'
;MDFNQFVDEVKGGIKQFLPIEYEDAQVRIEEIKKLNENYLGITVLKENQVIAPTFNLNQLYEMFQSDPQNSMENILRNITELVLDAPEQFDPKSITEYETAKDKLFIRVSSAEKNEEMLQNVPHQMREDLAITYHLAISIDDIGGVLRRSRMIF
;
A
#
# COMPACT_ATOMS: atom_id res chain seq x y z
N MET A 1 21.52 -7.54 12.55
CA MET A 1 20.82 -7.78 11.28
C MET A 1 20.81 -6.45 10.54
N ASP A 2 21.26 -6.44 9.29
CA ASP A 2 21.10 -5.27 8.42
C ASP A 2 19.72 -5.26 7.74
N PHE A 3 19.39 -4.18 7.03
CA PHE A 3 18.08 -4.02 6.42
C PHE A 3 17.80 -5.07 5.32
N ASN A 4 18.80 -5.44 4.52
CA ASN A 4 18.59 -6.41 3.44
C ASN A 4 18.34 -7.81 4.02
N GLN A 5 19.10 -8.20 5.06
CA GLN A 5 18.87 -9.43 5.80
C GLN A 5 17.47 -9.46 6.42
N PHE A 6 17.02 -8.35 6.99
CA PHE A 6 15.67 -8.22 7.52
C PHE A 6 14.60 -8.44 6.44
N VAL A 7 14.76 -7.80 5.28
CA VAL A 7 13.82 -7.94 4.15
C VAL A 7 13.76 -9.40 3.67
N ASP A 8 14.90 -10.07 3.56
CA ASP A 8 14.97 -11.48 3.15
C ASP A 8 14.33 -12.41 4.18
N GLU A 9 14.55 -12.18 5.48
CA GLU A 9 13.91 -12.95 6.55
C GLU A 9 12.40 -12.75 6.59
N VAL A 10 11.92 -11.50 6.45
CA VAL A 10 10.48 -11.22 6.41
C VAL A 10 9.85 -11.90 5.19
N LYS A 11 10.46 -11.76 4.00
CA LYS A 11 9.96 -12.37 2.76
C LYS A 11 9.95 -13.89 2.81
N GLY A 12 10.99 -14.51 3.37
CA GLY A 12 11.10 -15.97 3.49
C GLY A 12 10.23 -16.55 4.60
N GLY A 13 10.06 -15.81 5.70
CA GLY A 13 9.32 -16.24 6.88
C GLY A 13 7.81 -16.09 6.74
N ILE A 14 7.32 -15.06 6.06
CA ILE A 14 5.88 -14.72 6.06
C ILE A 14 4.98 -15.86 5.58
N LYS A 15 5.42 -16.67 4.62
CA LYS A 15 4.66 -17.83 4.12
C LYS A 15 4.41 -18.90 5.19
N GLN A 16 5.24 -18.98 6.22
CA GLN A 16 5.09 -19.96 7.31
C GLN A 16 4.02 -19.55 8.32
N PHE A 17 3.67 -18.26 8.37
CA PHE A 17 2.67 -17.72 9.29
C PHE A 17 1.29 -17.61 8.63
N LEU A 18 1.23 -17.61 7.30
CA LEU A 18 -0.01 -17.57 6.54
C LEU A 18 -0.71 -18.95 6.53
N PRO A 19 -2.06 -18.98 6.50
CA PRO A 19 -2.83 -20.21 6.44
C PRO A 19 -2.72 -20.87 5.05
N ILE A 20 -3.16 -22.14 4.96
CA ILE A 20 -3.03 -22.96 3.74
C ILE A 20 -3.68 -22.33 2.49
N GLU A 21 -4.69 -21.47 2.67
CA GLU A 21 -5.33 -20.73 1.58
C GLU A 21 -4.40 -19.73 0.86
N TYR A 22 -3.24 -19.41 1.44
CA TYR A 22 -2.21 -18.54 0.89
C TYR A 22 -0.97 -19.33 0.43
N GLU A 23 -1.06 -20.67 0.31
CA GLU A 23 0.05 -21.52 -0.14
C GLU A 23 0.61 -21.01 -1.49
N ASP A 24 -0.28 -20.73 -2.43
CA ASP A 24 0.02 -20.20 -3.75
C ASP A 24 0.15 -18.66 -3.80
N ALA A 25 0.09 -17.98 -2.65
CA ALA A 25 0.19 -16.53 -2.61
C ALA A 25 1.55 -16.04 -3.10
N GLN A 26 1.53 -14.94 -3.84
CA GLN A 26 2.73 -14.27 -4.31
C GLN A 26 3.16 -13.20 -3.30
N VAL A 27 4.41 -13.28 -2.83
CA VAL A 27 5.02 -12.25 -2.00
C VAL A 27 5.88 -11.35 -2.87
N ARG A 28 5.52 -10.08 -2.99
CA ARG A 28 6.22 -9.06 -3.78
C ARG A 28 6.93 -8.08 -2.88
N ILE A 29 8.12 -7.65 -3.32
CA ILE A 29 8.86 -6.53 -2.72
C ILE A 29 9.01 -5.47 -3.80
N GLU A 30 8.51 -4.27 -3.54
CA GLU A 30 8.46 -3.20 -4.53
C GLU A 30 8.90 -1.89 -3.90
N GLU A 31 9.60 -1.04 -4.65
CA GLU A 31 9.92 0.32 -4.23
C GLU A 31 8.68 1.19 -4.40
N ILE A 32 8.18 1.74 -3.30
CA ILE A 32 6.99 2.58 -3.29
C ILE A 32 7.41 4.05 -3.19
N LYS A 33 7.08 4.82 -4.23
CA LYS A 33 7.30 6.26 -4.30
C LYS A 33 6.00 7.01 -4.05
N LYS A 34 5.92 7.71 -2.93
CA LYS A 34 4.87 8.67 -2.59
C LYS A 34 5.44 10.08 -2.59
N LEU A 35 4.57 11.09 -2.64
CA LEU A 35 4.91 12.52 -2.74
C LEU A 35 6.05 12.99 -1.81
N ASN A 36 6.19 12.37 -0.62
CA ASN A 36 7.22 12.71 0.36
C ASN A 36 7.95 11.48 0.94
N GLU A 37 7.72 10.28 0.41
CA GLU A 37 8.27 9.05 0.99
C GLU A 37 8.71 8.08 -0.10
N ASN A 38 9.88 7.48 0.10
CA ASN A 38 10.35 6.36 -0.68
C ASN A 38 10.71 5.21 0.28
N TYR A 39 10.11 4.04 0.09
CA TYR A 39 10.31 2.88 0.96
C TYR A 39 10.16 1.57 0.19
N LEU A 40 10.75 0.48 0.72
CA LEU A 40 10.43 -0.85 0.23
C LEU A 40 9.13 -1.33 0.87
N GLY A 41 8.16 -1.69 0.02
CA GLY A 41 6.92 -2.31 0.42
C GLY A 41 6.98 -3.83 0.29
N ILE A 42 6.35 -4.55 1.22
CA ILE A 42 6.01 -5.98 1.03
C ILE A 42 4.50 -6.12 0.83
N THR A 43 4.12 -6.88 -0.19
CA THR A 43 2.72 -7.17 -0.52
C THR A 43 2.53 -8.69 -0.61
N VAL A 44 1.50 -9.22 0.05
CA VAL A 44 1.09 -10.62 -0.06
C VAL A 44 -0.18 -10.68 -0.88
N LEU A 45 -0.10 -11.27 -2.08
CA LEU A 45 -1.22 -11.35 -3.02
C LEU A 45 -1.73 -12.80 -3.08
N LYS A 46 -2.94 -13.04 -2.56
CA LYS A 46 -3.64 -14.33 -2.69
C LYS A 46 -4.02 -14.57 -4.16
N GLU A 47 -4.14 -15.83 -4.55
CA GLU A 47 -4.65 -16.17 -5.89
C GLU A 47 -6.04 -15.52 -6.11
N ASN A 48 -6.25 -14.89 -7.26
CA ASN A 48 -7.45 -14.13 -7.63
C ASN A 48 -7.69 -12.80 -6.89
N GLN A 49 -6.79 -12.38 -6.00
CA GLN A 49 -6.87 -11.07 -5.37
C GLN A 49 -6.34 -9.97 -6.32
N VAL A 50 -7.11 -8.89 -6.49
CA VAL A 50 -6.72 -7.75 -7.34
C VAL A 50 -6.01 -6.65 -6.54
N ILE A 51 -6.40 -6.47 -5.28
CA ILE A 51 -5.82 -5.48 -4.37
C ILE A 51 -5.45 -6.16 -3.06
N ALA A 52 -4.24 -5.91 -2.59
CA ALA A 52 -3.72 -6.39 -1.32
C ALA A 52 -3.02 -5.25 -0.56
N PRO A 53 -2.98 -5.31 0.79
CA PRO A 53 -2.23 -4.35 1.58
C PRO A 53 -0.72 -4.46 1.33
N THR A 54 -0.05 -3.30 1.31
CA THR A 54 1.42 -3.20 1.18
C THR A 54 2.00 -2.60 2.46
N PHE A 55 2.87 -3.34 3.12
CA PHE A 55 3.49 -2.93 4.39
C PHE A 55 4.85 -2.26 4.16
N ASN A 56 5.11 -1.16 4.87
CA ASN A 56 6.37 -0.42 4.79
C ASN A 56 7.49 -1.14 5.55
N LEU A 57 8.41 -1.78 4.82
CA LEU A 57 9.52 -2.54 5.41
C LEU A 57 10.52 -1.65 6.14
N ASN A 58 10.73 -0.41 5.70
CA ASN A 58 11.62 0.53 6.38
C ASN A 58 11.09 0.83 7.79
N GLN A 59 9.79 1.13 7.92
CA GLN A 59 9.16 1.36 9.22
C GLN A 59 9.17 0.11 10.11
N LEU A 60 8.89 -1.06 9.53
CA LEU A 60 8.95 -2.32 10.29
C LEU A 60 10.37 -2.61 10.79
N TYR A 61 11.39 -2.28 10.01
CA TYR A 61 12.79 -2.41 10.41
C TYR A 61 13.16 -1.42 11.52
N GLU A 62 12.70 -0.17 11.46
CA GLU A 62 12.87 0.80 12.55
C GLU A 62 12.20 0.30 13.84
N MET A 63 11.00 -0.29 13.75
CA MET A 63 10.31 -0.91 14.89
C MET A 63 11.10 -2.09 15.45
N PHE A 64 11.66 -2.94 14.58
CA PHE A 64 12.52 -4.06 14.97
C PHE A 64 13.76 -3.61 15.74
N GLN A 65 14.39 -2.52 15.29
CA GLN A 65 15.62 -2.00 15.91
C GLN A 65 15.38 -1.21 17.19
N SER A 66 14.22 -0.56 17.33
CA SER A 66 13.95 0.37 18.42
C SER A 66 13.57 -0.30 19.74
N ASP A 67 12.97 -1.49 19.71
CA ASP A 67 12.58 -2.23 20.93
C ASP A 67 13.15 -3.65 20.90
N PRO A 68 13.98 -4.05 21.88
CA PRO A 68 14.47 -5.42 22.03
C PRO A 68 13.37 -6.49 22.17
N GLN A 69 12.13 -6.10 22.52
CA GLN A 69 10.98 -7.00 22.58
C GLN A 69 10.33 -7.26 21.22
N ASN A 70 10.64 -6.46 20.19
CA ASN A 70 10.15 -6.67 18.83
C ASN A 70 10.99 -7.77 18.16
N SER A 71 10.58 -9.03 18.36
CA SER A 71 11.15 -10.16 17.66
C SER A 71 10.70 -10.21 16.19
N MET A 72 11.49 -10.90 15.35
CA MET A 72 11.11 -11.17 13.97
C MET A 72 9.75 -11.91 13.90
N GLU A 73 9.52 -12.84 14.82
CA GLU A 73 8.26 -13.57 14.92
C GLU A 73 7.06 -12.64 15.17
N ASN A 74 7.20 -11.65 16.06
CA ASN A 74 6.14 -10.69 16.34
C ASN A 74 5.82 -9.83 15.11
N ILE A 75 6.84 -9.42 14.35
CA ILE A 75 6.66 -8.67 13.11
C ILE A 75 5.91 -9.51 12.07
N LEU A 76 6.32 -10.76 11.87
CA LEU A 76 5.67 -11.68 10.94
C LEU A 76 4.22 -11.98 11.33
N ARG A 77 3.95 -12.19 12.63
CA ARG A 77 2.59 -12.36 13.16
C ARG A 77 1.73 -11.12 12.90
N ASN A 78 2.24 -9.93 13.21
CA ASN A 78 1.52 -8.69 12.94
C ASN A 78 1.19 -8.55 11.45
N ILE A 79 2.16 -8.71 10.54
CA ILE A 79 1.89 -8.63 9.09
C ILE A 79 0.80 -9.65 8.69
N THR A 80 0.91 -10.88 9.19
CA THR A 80 -0.05 -11.96 8.90
C THR A 80 -1.46 -11.60 9.38
N GLU A 81 -1.62 -11.15 10.62
CA GLU A 81 -2.91 -10.74 11.17
C GLU A 81 -3.55 -9.65 10.30
N LEU A 82 -2.76 -8.67 9.86
CA LEU A 82 -3.26 -7.59 9.01
C LEU A 82 -3.60 -8.05 7.59
N VAL A 83 -2.89 -9.04 7.04
CA VAL A 83 -3.23 -9.66 5.75
C VAL A 83 -4.54 -10.43 5.83
N LEU A 84 -4.81 -11.09 6.97
CA LEU A 84 -6.01 -11.89 7.19
C LEU A 84 -7.23 -11.04 7.55
N ASP A 85 -7.02 -9.90 8.21
CA ASP A 85 -8.09 -8.95 8.56
C ASP A 85 -8.50 -8.06 7.38
N ALA A 86 -7.66 -8.00 6.33
CA ALA A 86 -8.00 -7.28 5.11
C ALA A 86 -9.18 -7.98 4.39
N PRO A 87 -10.34 -7.34 4.21
CA PRO A 87 -11.45 -7.95 3.50
C PRO A 87 -11.05 -8.41 2.11
N GLU A 88 -11.54 -9.61 1.80
CA GLU A 88 -11.17 -10.37 0.61
C GLU A 88 -11.60 -9.71 -0.70
N GLN A 89 -12.53 -8.75 -0.67
CA GLN A 89 -13.20 -8.25 -1.87
C GLN A 89 -13.22 -6.72 -1.91
N PHE A 90 -12.12 -6.14 -2.40
CA PHE A 90 -12.25 -4.87 -3.12
C PHE A 90 -12.95 -5.16 -4.44
N ASP A 91 -14.18 -4.68 -4.63
CA ASP A 91 -14.85 -4.76 -5.93
C ASP A 91 -14.24 -3.73 -6.89
N PRO A 92 -13.53 -4.15 -7.96
CA PRO A 92 -12.96 -3.22 -8.94
C PRO A 92 -14.01 -2.35 -9.63
N LYS A 93 -15.29 -2.78 -9.63
CA LYS A 93 -16.39 -1.99 -10.17
C LYS A 93 -16.63 -0.70 -9.38
N SER A 94 -16.27 -0.68 -8.10
CA SER A 94 -16.41 0.51 -7.26
C SER A 94 -15.57 1.70 -7.76
N ILE A 95 -14.54 1.45 -8.58
CA ILE A 95 -13.68 2.47 -9.18
C ILE A 95 -13.71 2.51 -10.72
N THR A 96 -14.11 1.42 -11.38
CA THR A 96 -14.18 1.36 -12.86
C THR A 96 -15.55 1.74 -13.42
N GLU A 97 -16.63 1.59 -12.65
CA GLU A 97 -17.98 1.98 -13.08
C GLU A 97 -18.29 3.43 -12.67
N TYR A 98 -18.50 4.30 -13.65
CA TYR A 98 -18.71 5.74 -13.44
C TYR A 98 -19.86 6.04 -12.47
N GLU A 99 -20.99 5.33 -12.59
CA GLU A 99 -22.16 5.58 -11.73
C GLU A 99 -21.88 5.36 -10.24
N THR A 100 -20.98 4.44 -9.92
CA THR A 100 -20.56 4.12 -8.55
C THR A 100 -19.41 5.03 -8.09
N ALA A 101 -18.49 5.34 -9.00
CA ALA A 101 -17.28 6.11 -8.70
C ALA A 101 -17.52 7.63 -8.61
N LYS A 102 -18.54 8.17 -9.31
CA LYS A 102 -18.79 9.62 -9.43
C LYS A 102 -18.95 10.32 -8.10
N ASP A 103 -19.57 9.68 -7.10
CA ASP A 103 -19.82 10.27 -5.78
C ASP A 103 -18.55 10.30 -4.91
N LYS A 104 -17.54 9.50 -5.29
CA LYS A 104 -16.21 9.45 -4.67
C LYS A 104 -15.20 10.33 -5.41
N LEU A 105 -15.55 10.85 -6.59
CA LEU A 105 -14.64 11.63 -7.43
C LEU A 105 -14.47 13.05 -6.91
N PHE A 106 -13.23 13.49 -6.76
CA PHE A 106 -12.93 14.87 -6.39
C PHE A 106 -11.74 15.42 -7.17
N ILE A 107 -11.70 16.74 -7.30
CA ILE A 107 -10.65 17.46 -8.02
C ILE A 107 -9.69 18.05 -6.99
N ARG A 108 -8.39 17.92 -7.26
CA ARG A 108 -7.33 18.58 -6.50
C ARG A 108 -6.59 19.57 -7.39
N VAL A 109 -6.40 20.76 -6.85
CA VAL A 109 -5.58 21.81 -7.46
C VAL A 109 -4.31 21.97 -6.64
N SER A 110 -3.15 21.94 -7.29
CA SER A 110 -1.84 22.07 -6.65
C SER A 110 -0.88 22.86 -7.52
N SER A 111 0.15 23.47 -6.93
CA SER A 111 1.23 24.11 -7.70
C SER A 111 1.92 23.08 -8.59
N ALA A 112 2.04 23.38 -9.88
CA ALA A 112 2.67 22.48 -10.84
C ALA A 112 4.17 22.33 -10.57
N GLU A 113 4.87 23.43 -10.30
CA GLU A 113 6.31 23.45 -9.99
C GLU A 113 6.64 22.56 -8.80
N LYS A 114 5.88 22.67 -7.70
CA LYS A 114 6.14 21.90 -6.49
C LYS A 114 5.85 20.40 -6.60
N ASN A 115 5.14 19.97 -7.64
CA ASN A 115 4.68 18.58 -7.80
C ASN A 115 5.14 17.97 -9.13
N GLU A 116 6.15 18.55 -9.79
CA GLU A 116 6.61 18.16 -11.12
C GLU A 116 6.91 16.65 -11.23
N GLU A 117 7.62 16.09 -10.24
CA GLU A 117 7.96 14.65 -10.23
C GLU A 117 6.72 13.74 -10.18
N MET A 118 5.71 14.09 -9.38
CA MET A 118 4.45 13.34 -9.33
C MET A 118 3.67 13.49 -10.64
N LEU A 119 3.61 14.70 -11.19
CA LEU A 119 2.82 15.02 -12.38
C LEU A 119 3.33 14.34 -13.65
N GLN A 120 4.60 13.92 -13.70
CA GLN A 120 5.13 13.09 -14.79
C GLN A 120 4.38 11.76 -14.97
N ASN A 121 3.81 11.22 -13.89
CA ASN A 121 3.19 9.90 -13.86
C ASN A 121 1.67 9.94 -13.67
N VAL A 122 1.07 11.14 -13.51
CA VAL A 122 -0.35 11.31 -13.19
C VAL A 122 -1.06 12.13 -14.25
N PRO A 123 -2.22 11.68 -14.77
CA PRO A 123 -3.04 12.49 -15.68
C PRO A 123 -3.47 13.81 -15.04
N HIS A 124 -3.15 14.93 -15.68
CA HIS A 124 -3.44 16.25 -15.15
C HIS A 124 -3.75 17.27 -16.25
N GLN A 125 -4.38 18.37 -15.85
CA GLN A 125 -4.58 19.53 -16.71
C GLN A 125 -3.84 20.74 -16.13
N MET A 126 -3.03 21.38 -16.96
CA MET A 126 -2.33 22.61 -16.61
C MET A 126 -3.21 23.84 -16.79
N ARG A 127 -3.20 24.73 -15.79
CA ARG A 127 -3.82 26.06 -15.80
C ARG A 127 -2.86 27.04 -15.13
N GLU A 128 -2.16 27.83 -15.95
CA GLU A 128 -1.10 28.73 -15.47
C GLU A 128 -0.04 27.97 -14.65
N ASP A 129 0.18 28.35 -13.40
CA ASP A 129 1.11 27.71 -12.45
C ASP A 129 0.48 26.57 -11.63
N LEU A 130 -0.78 26.23 -11.92
CA LEU A 130 -1.55 25.20 -11.23
C LEU A 130 -1.73 23.95 -12.09
N ALA A 131 -1.66 22.79 -11.44
CA ALA A 131 -2.01 21.48 -11.96
C ALA A 131 -3.32 21.00 -11.33
N ILE A 132 -4.26 20.60 -12.17
CA ILE A 132 -5.55 20.02 -11.80
C ILE A 132 -5.45 18.50 -11.99
N THR A 133 -5.72 17.75 -10.92
CA THR A 133 -5.69 16.27 -10.89
C THR A 133 -7.03 15.72 -10.41
N TYR A 134 -7.39 14.52 -10.86
CA TYR A 134 -8.67 13.86 -10.57
C TYR A 134 -8.42 12.65 -9.68
N HIS A 135 -9.15 12.55 -8.58
CA HIS A 135 -8.91 11.56 -7.53
C HIS A 135 -10.20 10.86 -7.16
N LEU A 136 -10.11 9.59 -6.76
CA LEU A 136 -11.20 8.85 -6.12
C LEU A 136 -10.94 8.72 -4.63
N ALA A 137 -11.90 9.14 -3.81
CA ALA A 137 -11.88 8.96 -2.37
C ALA A 137 -12.32 7.54 -2.05
N ILE A 138 -11.35 6.66 -1.81
CA ILE A 138 -11.64 5.29 -1.43
C ILE A 138 -11.51 5.17 0.09
N SER A 139 -12.56 4.66 0.74
CA SER A 139 -12.51 4.44 2.18
C SER A 139 -11.71 3.19 2.51
N ILE A 140 -11.12 3.19 3.71
CA ILE A 140 -10.42 2.03 4.27
C ILE A 140 -11.38 0.85 4.44
N ASP A 141 -12.68 1.11 4.60
CA ASP A 141 -13.73 0.10 4.66
C ASP A 141 -14.02 -0.51 3.27
N ASP A 142 -13.79 0.23 2.18
CA ASP A 142 -13.93 -0.27 0.80
C ASP A 142 -12.72 -1.11 0.34
N ILE A 143 -11.50 -0.82 0.84
CA ILE A 143 -10.25 -1.53 0.46
C ILE A 143 -9.81 -2.55 1.51
N GLY A 144 -10.40 -2.53 2.70
CA GLY A 144 -10.00 -3.43 3.76
C GLY A 144 -8.70 -3.10 4.43
N GLY A 145 -8.55 -1.84 4.80
CA GLY A 145 -7.25 -1.36 5.19
C GLY A 145 -6.86 -1.81 6.59
N VAL A 146 -5.66 -2.38 6.67
CA VAL A 146 -4.74 -1.98 7.72
C VAL A 146 -3.57 -1.24 7.10
N LEU A 147 -3.72 0.09 7.00
CA LEU A 147 -2.63 1.05 7.18
C LEU A 147 -3.26 2.41 7.46
N ARG A 148 -3.10 2.86 8.71
CA ARG A 148 -3.56 4.15 9.22
C ARG A 148 -3.03 5.28 8.32
N ARG A 149 -3.98 6.08 7.80
CA ARG A 149 -3.78 7.37 7.12
C ARG A 149 -2.66 7.38 6.06
N SER A 150 -2.91 6.72 4.95
CA SER A 150 -2.46 7.26 3.68
C SER A 150 -3.70 7.42 2.80
N ARG A 151 -4.03 8.65 2.43
CA ARG A 151 -4.92 8.89 1.28
C ARG A 151 -4.31 8.11 0.11
N MET A 152 -4.93 7.00 -0.28
CA MET A 152 -4.61 6.38 -1.56
C MET A 152 -5.11 7.36 -2.62
N ILE A 153 -4.16 7.86 -3.39
CA ILE A 153 -4.29 8.86 -4.43
C ILE A 153 -3.94 8.10 -5.70
N PHE A 154 -4.95 7.76 -6.49
CA PHE A 154 -4.77 7.36 -7.89
C PHE A 154 -4.75 8.61 -8.75
#